data_AF-M0DLY9-F1
#
_entry.id   AF-M0DLY9-F1
#
_cell.length_a   1.000
_cell.length_b   1.000
_cell.length_c   1.000
_cell.angle_alpha   90.00
_cell.angle_beta   90.00
_cell.angle_gamma   90.00
#
_symmetry.space_group_name_H-M   'P 1'
#
loop_
_entity.id
_entity.type
_entity.pdbx_description
1 polymer ?
#
loop_
_entity_poly.entity_id
_entity_poly.type
_entity_poly.pdbx_seq_one_letter_code
_entity_poly.pdbx_strand_id
1 'polypeptide(L)'
;MSDDDDRGGGGDGGDRSETVPLVVVDGDERVELDVERGRNLRRVLLDAGLSPYAPATRRLNCGGRGLCATCGVRVREGPPADHWHDRLADRFGYPRLSCQISVDRPMTVALVDKRVWGGRQSDGRGEGESPDTGR
;
A
#
# COMPACT_ATOMS: atom_id res chain seq x y z
N MET A 1 -32.70 -44.77 37.10
CA MET A 1 -31.40 -44.91 36.42
C MET A 1 -31.20 -43.59 35.70
N SER A 2 -30.56 -42.62 36.34
CA SER A 2 -29.09 -42.57 36.54
C SER A 2 -28.40 -42.50 35.19
N ASP A 3 -27.56 -41.55 34.87
CA ASP A 3 -27.00 -40.38 35.54
C ASP A 3 -26.34 -39.58 34.37
N ASP A 4 -25.86 -38.37 34.66
CA ASP A 4 -24.75 -37.71 33.93
C ASP A 4 -25.07 -37.18 32.50
N ASP A 5 -24.66 -36.00 32.05
CA ASP A 5 -23.59 -35.09 32.47
C ASP A 5 -24.00 -33.64 32.14
N ASP A 6 -23.92 -32.77 33.13
CA ASP A 6 -23.42 -31.41 32.96
C ASP A 6 -22.02 -31.47 32.33
N ARG A 7 -21.75 -30.69 31.28
CA ARG A 7 -20.51 -29.90 31.14
C ARG A 7 -20.48 -29.08 29.86
N GLY A 8 -20.38 -27.77 30.07
CA GLY A 8 -20.13 -26.80 29.01
C GLY A 8 -18.78 -26.97 28.33
N GLY A 9 -18.66 -26.23 27.23
CA GLY A 9 -17.42 -26.01 26.52
C GLY A 9 -17.61 -24.82 25.62
N GLY A 10 -17.40 -23.62 26.17
CA GLY A 10 -17.30 -22.39 25.40
C GLY A 10 -16.23 -22.55 24.34
N GLY A 11 -16.66 -22.61 23.07
CA GLY A 11 -15.80 -22.42 21.92
C GLY A 11 -15.67 -20.94 21.64
N ASP A 12 -14.76 -20.32 22.39
CA ASP A 12 -14.07 -19.04 22.17
C ASP A 12 -14.52 -18.22 20.95
N GLY A 13 -15.04 -17.01 21.22
CA GLY A 13 -15.29 -15.97 20.23
C GLY A 13 -14.00 -15.46 19.59
N GLY A 14 -13.43 -16.27 18.71
CA GLY A 14 -12.20 -16.00 17.96
C GLY A 14 -12.46 -15.39 16.59
N ASP A 15 -13.22 -14.30 16.51
CA ASP A 15 -13.11 -13.36 15.39
C ASP A 15 -13.22 -11.93 15.91
N ARG A 16 -12.35 -11.62 16.88
CA ARG A 16 -11.99 -10.24 17.17
C ARG A 16 -10.88 -9.92 16.19
N SER A 17 -11.21 -9.18 15.12
CA SER A 17 -10.29 -8.69 14.08
C SER A 17 -8.89 -8.47 14.61
N GLU A 18 -8.03 -9.48 14.52
CA GLU A 18 -6.67 -9.36 15.01
C GLU A 18 -5.95 -8.40 14.08
N THR A 19 -5.44 -7.29 14.62
CA THR A 19 -4.64 -6.37 13.84
C THR A 19 -3.21 -6.89 13.73
N VAL A 20 -2.57 -6.57 12.62
CA VAL A 20 -1.14 -6.81 12.38
C VAL A 20 -0.48 -5.48 12.02
N PRO A 21 0.73 -5.20 12.53
CA PRO A 21 1.44 -3.98 12.24
C PRO A 21 1.92 -3.94 10.79
N LEU A 22 1.63 -2.84 10.10
CA LEU A 22 2.14 -2.51 8.77
C LEU A 22 3.00 -1.25 8.87
N VAL A 23 4.23 -1.33 8.41
CA VAL A 23 5.12 -0.18 8.28
C VAL A 23 5.19 0.23 6.81
N VAL A 24 4.89 1.50 6.52
CA VAL A 24 4.98 2.08 5.18
C VAL A 24 6.07 3.15 5.17
N VAL A 25 7.02 3.01 4.25
CA VAL A 25 8.10 3.96 4.00
C VAL A 25 7.78 4.77 2.75
N ASP A 26 7.73 6.10 2.87
CA ASP A 26 7.52 7.05 1.77
C ASP A 26 8.65 8.08 1.75
N GLY A 27 9.68 7.84 0.92
CA GLY A 27 10.92 8.60 1.00
C GLY A 27 11.62 8.38 2.34
N ASP A 28 11.79 9.47 3.10
CA ASP A 28 12.39 9.47 4.45
C ASP A 28 11.34 9.30 5.57
N GLU A 29 10.04 9.35 5.23
CA GLU A 29 8.96 9.21 6.19
C GLU A 29 8.62 7.74 6.43
N ARG A 30 8.30 7.41 7.69
CA ARG A 30 7.83 6.09 8.12
C ARG A 30 6.50 6.24 8.84
N VAL A 31 5.49 5.51 8.36
CA VAL A 31 4.14 5.49 8.94
C VAL A 31 3.82 4.07 9.40
N GLU A 32 3.34 3.95 10.64
CA GLU A 32 2.94 2.67 11.23
C GLU A 32 1.41 2.60 11.31
N LEU A 33 0.86 1.47 10.89
CA LEU A 33 -0.59 1.23 10.81
C LEU A 33 -0.92 -0.10 11.49
N ASP A 34 -1.96 -0.10 12.31
CA ASP A 34 -2.60 -1.34 12.77
C ASP A 34 -3.67 -1.76 11.76
N VAL A 35 -3.43 -2.87 11.09
CA VAL A 35 -4.23 -3.32 9.96
C VAL A 35 -4.97 -4.59 10.32
N GLU A 36 -6.28 -4.63 10.15
CA GLU A 36 -7.03 -5.87 10.28
C GLU A 36 -6.44 -6.96 9.36
N ARG A 37 -6.15 -8.12 9.96
CA ARG A 37 -5.50 -9.21 9.25
C ARG A 37 -6.28 -9.63 8.00
N GLY A 38 -5.57 -9.84 6.90
CA GLY A 38 -6.13 -10.26 5.62
C GLY A 38 -6.61 -9.11 4.74
N ARG A 39 -6.60 -7.87 5.22
CA ARG A 39 -6.94 -6.69 4.40
C ARG A 39 -5.99 -6.57 3.20
N ASN A 40 -6.56 -6.14 2.07
CA ASN A 40 -5.80 -5.91 0.84
C ASN A 40 -4.88 -4.68 0.99
N LEU A 41 -3.58 -4.84 0.73
CA LEU A 41 -2.58 -3.80 0.95
C LEU A 41 -2.88 -2.53 0.15
N ARG A 42 -3.28 -2.63 -1.13
CA ARG A 42 -3.67 -1.44 -1.91
C ARG A 42 -4.79 -0.66 -1.25
N ARG A 43 -5.82 -1.33 -0.73
CA ARG A 43 -6.95 -0.65 -0.08
C ARG A 43 -6.50 0.04 1.21
N VAL A 44 -5.74 -0.66 2.05
CA VAL A 44 -5.17 -0.10 3.28
C VAL A 44 -4.36 1.17 2.99
N LEU A 45 -3.49 1.11 1.99
CA LEU A 45 -2.69 2.26 1.56
C LEU A 45 -3.56 3.44 1.08
N LEU A 46 -4.61 3.18 0.30
CA LEU A 46 -5.51 4.24 -0.17
C LEU A 46 -6.34 4.84 0.96
N ASP A 47 -6.85 4.00 1.87
CA ASP A 47 -7.66 4.42 3.02
C ASP A 47 -6.84 5.28 3.99
N ALA A 48 -5.53 5.00 4.13
CA ALA A 48 -4.58 5.79 4.92
C ALA A 48 -4.02 7.02 4.17
N GLY A 49 -4.43 7.28 2.93
CA GLY A 49 -3.90 8.38 2.11
C GLY A 49 -2.49 8.15 1.52
N LEU A 50 -1.89 6.98 1.78
CA LEU A 50 -0.56 6.55 1.34
C LEU A 50 -0.59 5.92 -0.06
N SER A 51 -1.10 6.67 -1.05
CA SER A 51 -1.34 6.17 -2.40
C SER A 51 -0.09 5.53 -3.05
N PRO A 52 -0.16 4.26 -3.53
CA PRO A 52 0.92 3.64 -4.31
C PRO A 52 1.01 4.17 -5.75
N TYR A 53 0.05 5.01 -6.16
CA TYR A 53 -0.02 5.59 -7.49
C TYR A 53 0.69 6.93 -7.60
N ALA A 54 1.38 7.13 -8.72
CA ALA A 54 1.73 8.46 -9.23
C ALA A 54 0.45 9.23 -9.62
N PRO A 55 0.47 10.59 -9.64
CA PRO A 55 -0.73 11.41 -9.86
C PRO A 55 -1.58 11.00 -11.07
N ALA A 56 -0.96 10.76 -12.23
CA ALA A 56 -1.66 10.34 -13.45
C ALA A 56 -2.34 8.96 -13.30
N THR A 57 -1.63 8.01 -12.65
CA THR A 57 -2.11 6.63 -12.48
C THR A 57 -3.19 6.48 -11.40
N ARG A 58 -3.49 7.53 -10.62
CA ARG A 58 -4.63 7.52 -9.68
C ARG A 58 -5.98 7.32 -10.40
N ARG A 59 -6.10 7.86 -11.62
CA ARG A 59 -7.29 7.69 -12.46
C ARG A 59 -7.08 6.64 -13.55
N LEU A 60 -5.83 6.47 -14.01
CA LEU A 60 -5.45 5.48 -15.02
C LEU A 60 -4.90 4.21 -14.35
N ASN A 61 -5.78 3.41 -13.75
CA ASN A 61 -5.41 2.11 -13.19
C ASN A 61 -6.52 1.07 -13.40
N CYS A 62 -6.16 -0.21 -13.27
CA CYS A 62 -7.08 -1.34 -13.43
C CYS A 62 -8.01 -1.58 -12.24
N GLY A 63 -8.06 -0.67 -11.25
CA GLY A 63 -8.89 -0.82 -10.06
C GLY A 63 -8.46 -1.94 -9.10
N GLY A 64 -7.27 -2.52 -9.28
CA GLY A 64 -6.76 -3.61 -8.44
C GLY A 64 -6.91 -5.02 -9.05
N ARG A 65 -7.16 -5.13 -10.35
CA ARG A 65 -7.26 -6.40 -11.09
C ARG A 65 -5.92 -7.07 -11.44
N GLY A 66 -4.79 -6.48 -11.02
CA GLY A 66 -3.46 -7.01 -11.32
C GLY A 66 -2.97 -6.81 -12.75
N LEU A 67 -3.62 -5.96 -13.56
CA LEU A 67 -3.36 -5.86 -15.01
C LEU A 67 -2.45 -4.70 -15.44
N CYS A 68 -2.31 -3.65 -14.63
CA CYS A 68 -1.66 -2.41 -15.06
C CYS A 68 -0.28 -2.15 -14.46
N ALA A 69 0.16 -2.96 -13.49
CA ALA A 69 1.40 -2.79 -12.72
C ALA A 69 1.60 -1.45 -11.95
N THR A 70 0.69 -0.49 -12.08
CA THR A 70 0.82 0.87 -11.48
C THR A 70 0.66 0.93 -9.96
N CYS A 71 0.30 -0.16 -9.29
CA CYS A 71 0.18 -0.22 -7.82
C CYS A 71 1.40 -0.88 -7.15
N GLY A 72 2.55 -0.81 -7.82
CA GLY A 72 3.80 -1.44 -7.37
C GLY A 72 4.30 -0.86 -6.05
N VAL A 73 4.66 -1.73 -5.11
CA VAL A 73 5.34 -1.41 -3.85
C VAL A 73 6.55 -2.32 -3.67
N ARG A 74 7.57 -1.85 -2.95
CA ARG A 74 8.70 -2.72 -2.57
C ARG A 74 8.42 -3.32 -1.21
N VAL A 75 8.32 -4.64 -1.13
CA VAL A 75 8.26 -5.33 0.16
C VAL A 75 9.69 -5.45 0.69
N ARG A 76 9.96 -4.85 1.86
CA ARG A 76 11.27 -4.92 2.53
C ARG A 76 11.33 -6.12 3.46
N GLU A 77 10.25 -6.32 4.20
CA GLU A 77 10.03 -7.41 5.13
C GLU A 77 8.56 -7.81 5.00
N GLY A 78 8.23 -9.10 4.95
CA GLY A 78 6.85 -9.53 4.78
C GLY A 78 6.70 -10.99 4.34
N PRO A 79 5.45 -11.43 4.06
CA PRO A 79 5.15 -12.80 3.64
C PRO A 79 5.91 -13.18 2.37
N PRO A 80 6.35 -14.45 2.25
CA PRO A 80 7.04 -14.95 1.08
C PRO A 80 6.19 -14.72 -0.19
N ALA A 81 6.86 -14.56 -1.32
CA ALA A 81 6.24 -14.42 -2.62
C ALA A 81 5.56 -15.73 -3.09
N ASP A 82 4.35 -16.00 -2.60
CA ASP A 82 3.63 -17.23 -2.94
C ASP A 82 2.99 -17.18 -4.34
N HIS A 83 2.67 -15.98 -4.85
CA HIS A 83 2.11 -15.78 -6.19
C HIS A 83 3.20 -15.69 -7.28
N TRP A 84 2.95 -16.25 -8.47
CA TRP A 84 3.95 -16.38 -9.54
C TRP A 84 4.56 -15.04 -10.00
N HIS A 85 3.79 -13.95 -9.98
CA HIS A 85 4.29 -12.60 -10.23
C HIS A 85 5.23 -12.09 -9.13
N ASP A 86 4.95 -12.45 -7.88
CA ASP A 86 5.77 -12.04 -6.75
C ASP A 86 7.12 -12.76 -6.76
N ARG A 87 7.18 -14.01 -7.23
CA ARG A 87 8.45 -14.74 -7.39
C ARG A 87 9.36 -14.10 -8.44
N LEU A 88 8.77 -13.54 -9.51
CA LEU A 88 9.51 -12.77 -10.52
C LEU A 88 9.96 -11.43 -9.93
N ALA A 89 9.10 -10.77 -9.17
CA ALA A 89 9.40 -9.51 -8.51
C ALA A 89 10.56 -9.63 -7.50
N ASP A 90 10.54 -10.65 -6.64
CA ASP A 90 11.61 -10.92 -5.67
C ASP A 90 12.91 -11.35 -6.36
N ARG A 91 12.84 -12.16 -7.43
CA ARG A 91 14.03 -12.64 -8.16
C ARG A 91 14.76 -11.54 -8.94
N PHE A 92 14.04 -10.53 -9.41
CA PHE A 92 14.59 -9.48 -10.27
C PHE A 92 14.52 -8.07 -9.66
N GLY A 93 14.07 -7.94 -8.41
CA GLY A 93 13.98 -6.66 -7.70
C GLY A 93 12.87 -5.73 -8.18
N TYR A 94 11.84 -6.25 -8.86
CA TYR A 94 10.69 -5.46 -9.29
C TYR A 94 9.69 -5.22 -8.15
N PRO A 95 8.97 -4.09 -8.15
CA PRO A 95 7.89 -3.86 -7.18
C PRO A 95 6.79 -4.93 -7.28
N ARG A 96 6.31 -5.42 -6.15
CA ARG A 96 5.14 -6.31 -6.06
C ARG A 96 3.84 -5.52 -6.17
N LEU A 97 2.78 -6.13 -6.69
CA LEU A 97 1.50 -5.45 -6.87
C LEU A 97 0.75 -5.39 -5.55
N SER A 98 0.67 -4.22 -4.91
CA SER A 98 -0.07 -4.06 -3.65
C SER A 98 -1.54 -4.51 -3.73
N CYS A 99 -2.14 -4.51 -4.93
CA CYS A 99 -3.49 -5.03 -5.13
C CYS A 99 -3.62 -6.55 -5.04
N GLN A 100 -2.51 -7.29 -5.10
CA GLN A 100 -2.45 -8.75 -5.01
C GLN A 100 -1.85 -9.24 -3.68
N ILE A 101 -1.60 -8.33 -2.72
CA ILE A 101 -1.03 -8.66 -1.42
C ILE A 101 -2.10 -8.50 -0.33
N SER A 102 -2.24 -9.52 0.51
CA SER A 102 -3.02 -9.47 1.74
C SER A 102 -2.07 -9.23 2.92
N VAL A 103 -2.44 -8.33 3.83
CA VAL A 103 -1.68 -8.02 5.04
C VAL A 103 -2.10 -9.01 6.13
N ASP A 104 -1.53 -10.21 6.11
CA ASP A 104 -1.89 -11.30 7.04
C ASP A 104 -0.94 -11.44 8.24
N ARG A 105 0.19 -10.73 8.19
CA ARG A 105 1.26 -10.75 9.19
C ARG A 105 2.03 -9.42 9.15
N PRO A 106 2.86 -9.14 10.18
CA PRO A 106 3.71 -7.95 10.20
C PRO A 106 4.50 -7.79 8.89
N MET A 107 4.49 -6.59 8.31
CA MET A 107 5.27 -6.32 7.10
C MET A 107 5.69 -4.86 6.96
N THR A 108 6.80 -4.66 6.25
CA THR A 108 7.36 -3.35 5.91
C THR A 108 7.38 -3.18 4.40
N VAL A 109 6.75 -2.13 3.89
CA VAL A 109 6.71 -1.80 2.46
C VAL A 109 7.23 -0.39 2.21
N ALA A 110 7.87 -0.19 1.06
CA ALA A 110 8.26 1.13 0.59
C ALA A 110 7.46 1.52 -0.65
N LEU A 111 6.91 2.72 -0.66
CA LEU A 111 6.34 3.34 -1.84
C LEU A 111 7.46 3.62 -2.84
N VAL A 112 7.19 3.38 -4.12
CA VAL A 112 8.16 3.67 -5.19
C VAL A 112 8.14 5.18 -5.46
N ASP A 113 9.32 5.77 -5.69
CA ASP A 113 9.49 7.21 -5.87
C ASP A 113 8.49 7.77 -6.90
N LYS A 114 7.67 8.70 -6.42
CA LYS A 114 6.60 9.39 -7.15
C LYS A 114 7.16 10.36 -8.19
N ARG A 115 8.48 10.66 -8.19
CA ARG A 115 9.16 11.61 -9.09
C ARG A 115 9.61 10.99 -10.40
N VAL A 116 9.91 9.68 -10.45
CA VAL A 116 10.33 8.99 -11.70
C VAL A 116 9.21 8.98 -12.76
N TRP A 117 7.97 9.35 -12.40
CA TRP A 117 6.83 9.45 -13.32
C TRP A 117 6.08 10.79 -13.27
N GLY A 118 6.59 11.82 -12.58
CA GLY A 118 5.78 13.03 -12.37
C GLY A 118 6.50 14.28 -11.86
N GLY A 119 7.83 14.35 -11.90
CA GLY A 119 8.53 15.59 -11.63
C GLY A 119 8.40 16.58 -12.80
N ARG A 120 7.39 17.45 -12.79
CA ARG A 120 7.55 18.76 -13.43
C ARG A 120 7.93 19.74 -12.32
N GLN A 121 9.17 20.20 -12.37
CA GLN A 121 9.59 21.36 -11.59
C GLN A 121 8.71 22.53 -12.03
N SER A 122 8.01 23.17 -11.11
CA SER A 122 7.47 24.50 -11.37
C SER A 122 8.67 25.44 -11.38
N ASP A 123 9.31 25.57 -12.55
CA ASP A 123 10.26 26.66 -12.79
C ASP A 123 9.47 27.97 -12.70
N GLY A 124 9.64 28.65 -11.57
CA GLY A 124 9.35 30.08 -11.50
C GLY A 124 10.24 30.81 -12.50
N ARG A 125 9.61 31.57 -13.40
CA ARG A 125 10.12 32.73 -14.15
C ARG A 125 8.90 33.31 -14.90
N GLY A 126 8.49 34.56 -14.70
CA GLY A 126 9.07 35.58 -13.85
C GLY A 126 8.18 36.81 -13.71
N GLU A 127 8.64 37.70 -12.82
CA GLU A 127 8.41 39.13 -12.92
C GLU A 127 8.46 39.59 -14.39
N GLY A 128 7.40 40.25 -14.81
CA GLY A 128 7.33 41.07 -16.00
C GLY A 128 6.82 42.44 -15.58
N GLU A 129 7.75 43.22 -15.05
CA GLU A 129 7.66 44.67 -14.83
C GLU A 129 7.09 45.35 -16.10
N SER A 130 5.99 46.08 -15.96
CA SER A 130 5.45 46.91 -17.04
C SER A 130 6.23 48.22 -17.09
N PRO A 131 6.93 48.55 -18.19
CA PRO A 131 7.50 49.89 -18.34
C PRO A 131 6.42 50.87 -18.78
N ASP A 132 6.32 51.97 -18.04
CA ASP A 132 5.78 53.24 -18.48
C ASP A 132 6.58 53.76 -19.68
N THR A 133 5.90 54.04 -20.80
CA THR A 133 6.33 55.06 -21.76
C THR A 133 5.11 55.62 -22.47
N GLY A 134 4.81 56.89 -22.20
CA GLY A 134 3.70 57.63 -22.77
C GLY A 134 3.82 57.94 -24.27
N ARG A 135 2.70 58.39 -24.81
CA ARG A 135 2.61 59.34 -25.92
C ARG A 135 1.28 60.07 -25.86
#